data_AF-A0A6N6MHZ1-F1
#
_entry.id   AF-A0A6N6MHZ1-F1
#
_cell.length_a   1.000
_cell.length_b   1.000
_cell.length_c   1.000
_cell.angle_alpha   90.00
_cell.angle_beta   90.00
_cell.angle_gamma   90.00
#
_symmetry.space_group_name_H-M   'P 1'
#
loop_
_entity.id
_entity.type
_entity.pdbx_description
1 polymer ?
#
loop_
_entity_poly.entity_id
_entity_poly.type
_entity_poly.pdbx_seq_one_letter_code
_entity_poly.pdbx_strand_id
1 'polypeptide(L)'
;MDTEEKKHQLYIEAKKKVKDLKIFYIHFVGYLIVVLLLCYNLYIMAGPYKPFFQWFDICILVAWTVFITYHAWNVFKGRLFFKKRWENEKLRKFLDAENQTTRWE
;
A
#
# COMPACT_ATOMS: atom_id res chain seq x y z
N MET A 1 18.14 26.10 -17.44
CA MET A 1 18.79 24.87 -16.94
C MET A 1 17.82 24.03 -16.07
N ASP A 2 16.49 24.07 -16.28
CA ASP A 2 15.57 23.80 -15.16
C ASP A 2 14.48 22.72 -15.41
N THR A 3 14.14 22.41 -16.66
CA THR A 3 12.97 21.55 -16.93
C THR A 3 13.28 20.06 -16.90
N GLU A 4 14.41 19.64 -17.48
CA GLU A 4 14.77 18.22 -17.57
C GLU A 4 15.25 17.65 -16.23
N GLU A 5 16.00 18.42 -15.41
CA GLU A 5 16.35 18.01 -14.06
C GLU A 5 15.12 17.85 -13.15
N LYS A 6 14.16 18.79 -13.21
CA LYS A 6 12.88 18.67 -12.49
C LYS A 6 12.11 17.41 -12.87
N LYS A 7 11.99 17.14 -14.18
CA LYS A 7 11.33 15.92 -14.68
C LYS A 7 12.04 14.66 -14.18
N HIS A 8 13.38 14.66 -14.17
CA HIS A 8 14.15 13.53 -13.68
C HIS A 8 13.94 13.28 -12.18
N GLN A 9 13.94 14.32 -11.35
CA GLN A 9 13.68 14.19 -9.91
C GLN A 9 12.27 13.69 -9.61
N LEU A 10 11.25 14.23 -10.31
CA LEU A 10 9.87 13.77 -10.19
C LEU A 10 9.73 12.29 -10.59
N TYR A 11 10.43 11.87 -11.64
CA TYR A 11 10.45 10.47 -12.07
C TYR A 11 11.08 9.55 -11.02
N ILE A 12 12.19 9.94 -10.41
CA ILE A 12 12.83 9.19 -9.32
C ILE A 12 11.90 9.06 -8.12
N GLU A 13 11.24 10.15 -7.73
CA GLU A 13 10.32 10.16 -6.60
C GLU A 13 9.10 9.24 -6.85
N ALA A 14 8.53 9.30 -8.06
CA ALA A 14 7.45 8.42 -8.48
C ALA A 14 7.88 6.95 -8.49
N LYS A 15 9.08 6.65 -9.00
CA LYS A 15 9.64 5.30 -9.03
C LYS A 15 9.86 4.74 -7.62
N LYS A 16 10.34 5.56 -6.68
CA LYS A 16 10.50 5.19 -5.26
C LYS A 16 9.15 4.83 -4.63
N LYS A 17 8.13 5.66 -4.85
CA LYS A 17 6.75 5.41 -4.36
C LYS A 17 6.15 4.11 -4.91
N VAL A 18 6.43 3.75 -6.16
CA VAL A 18 5.99 2.47 -6.75
C VAL A 18 6.75 1.28 -6.15
N LYS A 19 8.05 1.42 -5.94
CA LYS A 19 8.88 0.38 -5.31
C LYS A 19 8.39 0.07 -3.89
N ASP A 20 8.15 1.11 -3.08
CA ASP A 20 7.68 0.95 -1.70
C ASP A 20 6.31 0.26 -1.65
N LEU A 21 5.44 0.55 -2.62
CA LEU A 21 4.15 -0.13 -2.76
C LEU A 21 4.28 -1.61 -3.11
N LYS A 22 5.17 -1.95 -4.04
CA LYS A 22 5.42 -3.35 -4.40
C LYS A 22 5.93 -4.14 -3.19
N ILE A 23 6.84 -3.56 -2.43
CA ILE A 23 7.37 -4.16 -1.21
C ILE A 23 6.24 -4.36 -0.18
N PHE A 24 5.39 -3.35 0.04
CA PHE A 24 4.22 -3.47 0.92
C PHE A 24 3.31 -4.64 0.51
N TYR A 25 2.95 -4.75 -0.78
CA TYR A 25 2.07 -5.82 -1.24
C TYR A 25 2.69 -7.21 -1.08
N ILE A 26 4.00 -7.37 -1.30
CA ILE A 26 4.68 -8.65 -1.06
C ILE A 26 4.56 -9.05 0.42
N HIS A 27 4.81 -8.10 1.34
CA HIS A 27 4.68 -8.36 2.78
C HIS A 27 3.23 -8.63 3.18
N PHE A 28 2.27 -7.90 2.61
CA PHE A 28 0.85 -8.09 2.89
C PHE A 28 0.33 -9.45 2.40
N VAL A 29 0.69 -9.86 1.19
CA VAL A 29 0.35 -11.18 0.65
C VAL A 29 1.01 -12.28 1.47
N GLY A 30 2.30 -12.13 1.82
CA GLY A 30 2.99 -13.06 2.70
C GLY A 30 2.30 -13.20 4.06
N TYR A 31 1.87 -12.10 4.66
CA TYR A 31 1.09 -12.11 5.89
C TYR A 31 -0.24 -12.86 5.74
N LEU A 32 -1.00 -12.63 4.68
CA LEU A 32 -2.24 -13.38 4.43
C LEU A 32 -1.99 -14.89 4.35
N ILE A 33 -0.93 -15.31 3.66
CA ILE A 33 -0.55 -16.73 3.56
C ILE A 33 -0.20 -17.30 4.94
N VAL A 34 0.59 -16.57 5.72
CA VAL A 34 0.98 -16.97 7.08
C VAL A 34 -0.24 -17.09 7.98
N VAL A 35 -1.15 -16.12 7.95
CA VAL A 35 -2.42 -16.15 8.71
C VAL A 35 -3.25 -17.39 8.35
N LEU A 36 -3.37 -17.71 7.06
CA LEU A 36 -4.12 -18.90 6.62
C LEU A 36 -3.47 -20.20 7.11
N LEU A 37 -2.13 -20.29 7.07
CA LEU A 37 -1.37 -21.42 7.62
C LEU A 37 -1.55 -21.56 9.13
N LEU A 38 -1.54 -20.45 9.87
CA LEU A 38 -1.77 -20.40 11.32
C LEU A 38 -3.21 -20.85 11.65
N CYS A 39 -4.22 -20.34 10.94
CA CYS A 39 -5.61 -20.79 11.12
C CYS A 39 -5.77 -22.28 10.84
N TYR A 40 -5.11 -22.79 9.80
CA TYR A 40 -5.11 -24.22 9.48
C TYR A 40 -4.42 -25.06 10.57
N ASN A 41 -3.29 -24.57 11.10
CA ASN A 41 -2.59 -25.23 12.20
C ASN A 41 -3.47 -25.31 13.46
N LEU A 42 -4.13 -24.22 13.84
CA LEU A 42 -5.08 -24.17 14.97
C LEU A 42 -6.25 -25.14 14.81
N TYR A 43 -6.71 -25.38 13.58
CA TYR A 43 -7.82 -26.29 13.29
C TYR A 43 -7.43 -27.76 13.50
N ILE A 44 -6.22 -28.15 13.13
CA ILE A 44 -5.78 -29.56 13.13
C ILE A 44 -5.06 -29.93 14.43
N MET A 45 -4.49 -28.95 15.13
CA MET A 45 -3.65 -29.22 16.29
C MET A 45 -4.45 -29.79 17.47
N ALA A 46 -4.05 -30.99 17.88
CA ALA A 46 -4.56 -31.70 19.05
C ALA A 46 -3.39 -32.16 19.93
N GLY A 47 -3.50 -31.97 21.25
CA GLY A 47 -2.48 -32.39 22.22
C GLY A 47 -2.32 -31.42 23.41
N PRO A 48 -1.52 -31.79 24.42
CA PRO A 48 -1.35 -31.00 25.65
C PRO A 48 -0.63 -29.66 25.44
N TYR A 49 0.11 -29.51 24.33
CA TYR A 49 0.84 -28.28 23.99
C TYR A 49 0.01 -27.25 23.21
N LYS A 50 -1.22 -27.60 22.81
CA LYS A 50 -2.15 -26.72 22.07
C LYS A 50 -2.27 -25.30 22.66
N PRO A 51 -2.48 -25.09 23.98
CA PRO A 51 -2.65 -23.74 24.52
C PRO A 51 -1.40 -22.86 24.38
N PHE A 52 -0.20 -23.44 24.47
CA PHE A 52 1.05 -22.69 24.30
C PHE A 52 1.20 -22.18 22.87
N PHE A 53 1.02 -23.06 21.88
CA PHE A 53 1.10 -22.67 20.48
C PHE A 53 -0.01 -21.71 20.09
N GLN A 54 -1.24 -21.91 20.56
CA GLN A 54 -2.33 -20.97 20.30
C GLN A 54 -2.03 -19.56 20.83
N TRP A 55 -1.46 -19.45 22.04
CA TRP A 55 -1.03 -18.17 22.57
C TRP A 55 0.11 -17.55 21.74
N PHE A 56 1.10 -18.35 21.35
CA PHE A 56 2.21 -17.91 20.52
C PHE A 56 1.75 -17.41 19.15
N ASP A 57 0.84 -18.15 18.50
CA ASP A 57 0.23 -17.83 17.21
C ASP A 57 -0.52 -16.48 17.27
N ILE A 58 -1.33 -16.28 18.31
CA ILE A 58 -2.04 -15.01 18.53
C ILE A 58 -1.05 -13.86 18.74
N CYS A 59 0.00 -14.05 19.54
CA CYS A 59 1.03 -13.03 19.77
C CYS A 59 1.74 -12.63 18.46
N ILE A 60 2.10 -13.61 17.63
CA ILE A 60 2.70 -13.36 16.31
C ILE A 60 1.72 -12.60 15.43
N LEU A 61 0.46 -13.04 15.34
CA LEU A 61 -0.57 -12.38 14.53
C LEU A 61 -0.75 -10.92 14.94
N VAL A 62 -0.83 -10.63 16.24
CA VAL A 62 -0.97 -9.25 16.75
C VAL A 62 0.26 -8.42 16.41
N ALA A 63 1.47 -8.91 16.67
CA ALA A 63 2.71 -8.18 16.37
C ALA A 63 2.84 -7.86 14.87
N TRP A 64 2.54 -8.83 14.01
CA TRP A 64 2.56 -8.65 12.56
C TRP A 64 1.45 -7.73 12.05
N THR A 65 0.26 -7.77 12.66
CA THR A 65 -0.83 -6.84 12.34
C THR A 65 -0.41 -5.40 12.63
N VAL A 66 0.21 -5.14 13.77
CA VAL A 66 0.72 -3.81 14.13
C VAL A 66 1.82 -3.36 13.15
N PHE A 67 2.76 -4.26 12.83
CA PHE A 67 3.83 -3.97 11.86
C PHE A 67 3.29 -3.59 10.48
N ILE A 68 2.35 -4.37 9.94
CA ILE A 68 1.73 -4.08 8.64
C ILE A 68 0.91 -2.80 8.68
N THR A 69 0.17 -2.54 9.76
CA THR A 69 -0.61 -1.31 9.90
C THR A 69 0.29 -0.08 9.88
N TYR A 70 1.43 -0.14 10.59
CA TYR A 70 2.43 0.91 10.57
C TYR A 70 3.08 1.08 9.18
N HIS A 71 3.42 -0.04 8.52
CA HIS A 71 4.00 -0.01 7.17
C HIS A 71 3.00 0.55 6.14
N ALA A 72 1.73 0.15 6.22
CA ALA A 72 0.63 0.69 5.44
C ALA A 72 0.52 2.20 5.66
N TRP A 73 0.49 2.66 6.91
CA TRP A 73 0.42 4.08 7.22
C TRP A 73 1.56 4.85 6.55
N ASN A 74 2.80 4.36 6.63
CA ASN A 74 3.94 5.04 6.03
C ASN A 74 3.89 5.08 4.49
N VAL A 75 3.45 3.99 3.85
CA VAL A 75 3.32 3.89 2.39
C VAL A 75 2.12 4.66 1.84
N PHE A 76 1.01 4.70 2.57
CA PHE A 76 -0.25 5.31 2.14
C PHE A 76 -0.42 6.76 2.57
N LYS A 77 0.29 7.28 3.61
CA LYS A 77 0.17 8.70 4.01
C LYS A 77 0.45 9.63 2.84
N GLY A 78 1.49 9.35 2.05
CA GLY A 78 1.83 10.16 0.89
C GLY A 78 0.77 10.11 -0.20
N ARG A 79 0.03 9.00 -0.31
CA ARG A 79 -0.92 8.75 -1.39
C ARG A 79 -2.32 9.27 -1.08
N LEU A 80 -2.81 9.16 0.16
CA LEU A 80 -4.11 9.74 0.56
C LEU A 80 -4.13 11.26 0.38
N PHE A 81 -3.04 11.95 0.74
CA PHE A 81 -2.92 13.39 0.54
C PHE A 81 -2.65 13.78 -0.91
N PHE A 82 -1.82 13.03 -1.66
CA PHE A 82 -1.55 13.35 -3.07
C PHE A 82 -2.67 12.93 -4.03
N LYS A 83 -3.47 11.92 -3.72
CA LYS A 83 -4.53 11.42 -4.63
C LYS A 83 -5.54 12.52 -4.94
N LYS A 84 -5.99 13.26 -3.92
CA LYS A 84 -6.97 14.35 -4.11
C LYS A 84 -6.43 15.50 -4.97
N ARG A 85 -5.15 15.85 -4.80
CA ARG A 85 -4.50 16.90 -5.62
C ARG A 85 -4.27 16.43 -7.06
N TRP A 86 -3.79 15.20 -7.26
CA TRP A 86 -3.57 14.62 -8.59
C TRP A 86 -4.88 14.43 -9.35
N GLU A 87 -5.92 13.98 -8.67
CA GLU A 87 -7.27 13.81 -9.21
C GLU A 87 -7.86 15.16 -9.61
N ASN A 88 -7.72 16.20 -8.78
CA ASN A 88 -8.10 17.57 -9.13
C ASN A 88 -7.31 18.13 -10.32
N GLU A 89 -6.00 17.89 -10.42
CA GLU A 89 -5.20 18.32 -11.57
C GLU A 89 -5.62 17.60 -12.86
N LYS A 90 -5.93 16.30 -12.78
CA LYS A 90 -6.44 15.55 -13.92
C LYS A 90 -7.83 16.02 -14.34
N LEU A 91 -8.73 16.23 -13.38
CA LEU A 91 -10.07 16.77 -13.63
C LEU A 91 -9.99 18.16 -14.28
N ARG A 92 -9.10 19.03 -13.80
CA ARG A 92 -8.89 20.36 -14.40
C ARG A 92 -8.39 20.27 -15.84
N LYS A 93 -7.48 19.34 -16.15
CA LYS A 93 -7.03 19.10 -17.53
C LYS A 93 -8.14 18.58 -18.44
N PHE A 94 -9.03 17.73 -17.93
CA PHE A 94 -10.19 17.27 -18.69
C PHE A 94 -11.18 18.41 -18.97
N LEU A 95 -11.52 19.20 -17.95
CA LEU A 95 -12.41 20.37 -18.09
C LEU A 95 -11.81 21.43 -19.04
N ASP A 96 -10.51 21.71 -18.94
CA ASP A 96 -9.82 22.64 -19.86
C ASP A 96 -9.80 22.09 -21.30
N ALA A 97 -9.61 20.78 -21.49
CA ALA A 97 -9.64 20.16 -22.81
C ALA A 97 -11.04 20.23 -23.45
N GLU A 98 -12.09 19.98 -22.68
CA GLU A 98 -13.49 20.08 -23.12
C GLU A 98 -13.89 21.53 -23.46
N ASN A 99 -13.43 22.49 -22.67
CA ASN A 99 -13.68 23.92 -22.89
C ASN A 99 -12.88 24.47 -24.09
N GLN A 100 -11.70 23.89 -24.39
CA GLN A 100 -10.99 24.21 -25.63
C GLN A 100 -11.71 23.63 -26.85
N THR A 101 -12.22 22.40 -26.81
CA THR A 101 -12.94 21.81 -27.96
C THR A 101 -14.24 22.54 -28.28
N THR A 102 -14.98 23.00 -27.27
CA THR A 102 -16.23 23.77 -27.45
C THR A 102 -16.00 25.22 -27.89
N ARG A 103 -14.78 25.75 -27.78
CA ARG A 103 -14.44 27.12 -28.24
C ARG A 103 -14.18 27.25 -29.73
N TRP A 104 -14.09 26.11 -30.44
CA TRP A 104 -13.84 26.05 -31.88
C TRP A 104 -15.06 25.58 -32.70
N GLU A 105 -16.19 25.32 -32.02
CA GLU A 105 -17.53 25.15 -32.60
C GLU A 105 -18.35 26.43 -32.41
#